data_AF-A0A819T085-F1
#
_entry.id   AF-A0A819T085-F1
#
_cell.length_a   1.000
_cell.length_b   1.000
_cell.length_c   1.000
_cell.angle_alpha   90.00
_cell.angle_beta   90.00
_cell.angle_gamma   90.00
#
_symmetry.space_group_name_H-M   'P 1'
#
loop_
_entity.id
_entity.type
_entity.pdbx_description
1 polymer ?
#
loop_
_entity_poly.entity_id
_entity_poly.type
_entity_poly.pdbx_seq_one_letter_code
_entity_poly.pdbx_strand_id
1 'polypeptide(L)'
;DDISTNECTLIIFRVDFNNSAVKETSKRFLNIPNLPDITSETFFKVFPFCLLIDPSMRIYHMGKSIKSLFPVDTVLTGRYVDEIFRLVRPDIVFQWDKVLSYGRHIVFLIESRIPLRSDKGNKSNENSIIQRLRKTIGTTGSSAIRLKGQMKWISSWNMIVFLCHPVLSTTEEMMNIGLTLHDLNFYDGSSEILIAGMQHAKQLQAAIDKQHAWITQLQATKVELQEWRRKGKRLLYSMMPRHIAQMLQQGVVANSICESHKLITVLFCYTLDFKDVIQKLSPTEIVQSINQMVIMFDQCSEKYDVFKVETKADSSYMIVSGIQERPQQRRISNMSSSSARSSVGEDSLEDGVTTIKNPLGLNQAEIVAGLALEILKQSKKIINKISKIPFKTKIGFHSGPAVGGIVGHKNYQYCLFGDTVNTASRVTTTSDVGRIHLSAAAWQLLKDSTYFETNPRGKIQMKGKGEMQTYWLNGAKDAYIEHTIILESKNEMVDNDVLSDYHPTMYEINDRGKPISNIINKLPSSSDQCPFSTFKTSHFI
;
A
#
# COMPACT_ATOMS: atom_id res chain seq x y z
N ASP A 1 -32.62 64.86 8.13
CA ASP A 1 -31.98 65.59 9.23
C ASP A 1 -32.01 64.74 10.49
N ASP A 2 -30.85 64.14 10.74
CA ASP A 2 -30.23 63.78 12.02
C ASP A 2 -31.05 63.09 13.10
N ILE A 3 -30.88 61.77 13.20
CA ILE A 3 -30.63 61.11 14.49
C ILE A 3 -29.56 60.02 14.28
N SER A 4 -28.31 60.47 14.19
CA SER A 4 -27.13 59.67 14.50
C SER A 4 -26.83 59.83 16.00
N THR A 5 -27.40 58.96 16.82
CA THR A 5 -26.83 58.59 18.13
C THR A 5 -27.00 57.09 18.28
N ASN A 6 -25.92 56.39 18.67
CA ASN A 6 -25.87 54.94 18.88
C ASN A 6 -26.72 54.50 20.09
N GLU A 7 -28.04 54.70 20.03
CA GLU A 7 -28.98 54.21 21.03
C GLU A 7 -29.75 53.01 20.48
N CYS A 8 -29.64 51.88 21.19
CA CYS A 8 -30.35 50.64 20.88
C CYS A 8 -31.84 50.94 20.66
N THR A 9 -32.35 50.77 19.45
CA THR A 9 -33.77 50.94 19.14
C THR A 9 -34.56 49.78 19.76
N LEU A 10 -35.07 49.99 20.99
CA LEU A 10 -35.87 48.99 21.70
C LEU A 10 -37.32 49.04 21.15
N ILE A 11 -37.68 48.11 20.28
CA ILE A 11 -39.06 48.00 19.78
C ILE A 11 -39.89 47.23 20.81
N ILE A 12 -40.74 47.94 21.55
CA ILE A 12 -41.65 47.36 22.53
C ILE A 12 -42.89 46.83 21.79
N PHE A 13 -42.94 45.51 21.59
CA PHE A 13 -44.16 44.85 21.11
C PHE A 13 -45.12 44.66 22.27
N ARG A 14 -46.28 45.32 22.21
CA ARG A 14 -47.39 45.00 23.09
C ARG A 14 -48.06 43.72 22.59
N VAL A 15 -47.84 42.61 23.29
CA VAL A 15 -48.47 41.33 22.97
C VAL A 15 -49.64 41.11 23.93
N ASP A 16 -50.86 41.37 23.45
CA ASP A 16 -52.08 41.12 24.21
C ASP A 16 -52.49 39.64 24.04
N PHE A 17 -52.32 38.83 25.09
CA PHE A 17 -52.76 37.43 25.12
C PHE A 17 -54.13 37.30 25.82
N ASN A 18 -55.05 36.53 25.22
CA ASN A 18 -56.30 36.14 25.88
C ASN A 18 -56.04 35.03 26.92
N ASN A 19 -55.62 35.43 28.13
CA ASN A 19 -55.24 34.55 29.23
C ASN A 19 -56.42 33.99 30.05
N SER A 20 -57.61 33.84 29.47
CA SER A 20 -58.79 33.31 30.15
C SER A 20 -58.58 31.91 30.73
N ALA A 21 -57.94 31.00 29.99
CA ALA A 21 -57.62 29.64 30.44
C ALA A 21 -56.48 29.55 31.48
N VAL A 22 -55.55 30.51 31.48
CA VAL A 22 -54.41 30.54 32.43
C VAL A 22 -54.84 31.07 33.79
N LYS A 23 -55.83 31.97 33.85
CA LYS A 23 -56.34 32.53 35.13
C LYS A 23 -56.94 31.47 36.07
N GLU A 24 -57.48 30.37 35.54
CA GLU A 24 -57.97 29.25 36.37
C GLU A 24 -56.82 28.38 36.90
N THR A 25 -55.80 28.13 36.08
CA THR A 25 -54.64 27.29 36.42
C THR A 25 -53.65 28.01 37.34
N SER A 26 -53.41 29.30 37.13
CA SER A 26 -52.47 30.10 37.94
C SER A 26 -52.89 30.24 39.40
N LYS A 27 -54.20 30.22 39.71
CA LYS A 27 -54.68 30.22 41.10
C LYS A 27 -54.24 28.97 41.89
N ARG A 28 -53.96 27.85 41.20
CA ARG A 28 -53.42 26.63 41.85
C ARG A 28 -51.90 26.69 42.08
N PHE A 29 -51.16 27.43 41.26
CA PHE A 29 -49.70 27.54 41.35
C PHE A 29 -49.19 28.77 42.11
N LEU A 30 -50.06 29.73 42.48
CA LEU A 30 -49.69 30.93 43.21
C LEU A 30 -49.62 30.77 44.74
N ASN A 31 -49.98 29.61 45.28
CA ASN A 31 -49.65 29.25 46.67
C ASN A 31 -48.22 28.66 46.72
N ILE A 32 -47.23 29.45 46.29
CA ILE A 32 -45.85 29.17 46.66
C ILE A 32 -45.75 29.61 48.13
N PRO A 33 -45.55 28.70 49.10
CA PRO A 33 -45.33 29.12 50.48
C PRO A 33 -44.16 30.10 50.49
N ASN A 34 -44.25 31.16 51.28
CA ASN A 34 -43.17 32.12 51.46
C ASN A 34 -41.91 31.33 51.86
N LEU A 35 -41.01 31.10 50.89
CA LEU A 35 -39.80 30.35 51.12
C LEU A 35 -38.95 31.18 52.10
N PRO A 36 -38.29 30.54 53.08
CA PRO A 36 -37.42 31.26 54.00
C PRO A 36 -36.31 31.97 53.22
N ASP A 37 -36.02 33.20 53.60
CA ASP A 37 -34.94 33.98 52.99
C ASP A 37 -33.59 33.25 53.14
N ILE A 38 -32.87 33.11 52.04
CA ILE A 38 -31.54 32.51 52.03
C ILE A 38 -30.53 33.55 52.48
N THR A 39 -29.66 33.19 53.43
CA THR A 39 -28.56 34.07 53.84
C THR A 39 -27.57 34.27 52.68
N SER A 40 -27.04 35.49 52.55
CA SER A 40 -26.05 35.82 51.51
C SER A 40 -24.82 34.90 51.56
N GLU A 41 -24.40 34.48 52.75
CA GLU A 41 -23.29 33.54 52.93
C GLU A 41 -23.58 32.17 52.32
N THR A 42 -24.81 31.67 52.47
CA THR A 42 -25.25 30.40 51.86
C THR A 42 -25.27 30.53 50.34
N PHE A 43 -25.75 31.66 49.82
CA PHE A 43 -25.77 31.93 48.38
C PHE A 43 -24.35 31.90 47.77
N PHE A 44 -23.37 32.57 48.37
CA PHE A 44 -21.99 32.57 47.87
C PHE A 44 -21.25 31.25 48.06
N LYS A 45 -21.69 30.39 48.99
CA LYS A 45 -21.20 29.01 49.11
C LYS A 45 -21.72 28.13 47.97
N VAL A 46 -22.99 28.30 47.58
CA VAL A 46 -23.62 27.53 46.49
C VAL A 46 -23.11 27.97 45.11
N PHE A 47 -22.82 29.26 44.95
CA PHE A 47 -22.31 29.83 43.69
C PHE A 47 -20.87 30.32 43.85
N PRO A 48 -19.87 29.43 43.77
CA PRO A 48 -18.47 29.79 43.96
C PRO A 48 -17.93 30.68 42.83
N PHE A 49 -18.52 30.58 41.63
CA PHE A 49 -18.25 31.44 40.48
C PHE A 49 -19.34 32.50 40.29
N CYS A 50 -19.41 33.45 41.22
CA CYS A 50 -20.32 34.59 41.13
C CYS A 50 -19.57 35.93 41.22
N LEU A 51 -20.06 36.94 40.51
CA LEU A 51 -19.57 38.30 40.56
C LEU A 51 -20.74 39.26 40.84
N LEU A 52 -20.62 40.07 41.88
CA LEU A 52 -21.59 41.10 42.25
C LEU A 52 -21.10 42.46 41.80
N ILE A 53 -21.94 43.16 41.04
CA ILE A 53 -21.62 44.45 40.42
C ILE A 53 -22.64 45.49 40.91
N ASP A 54 -22.13 46.63 41.37
CA ASP A 54 -22.95 47.76 41.80
C ASP A 54 -23.40 48.64 40.62
N PRO A 55 -24.37 49.57 40.83
CA PRO A 55 -24.83 50.48 39.78
C PRO A 55 -23.74 51.37 39.17
N SER A 56 -22.62 51.57 39.90
CA SER A 56 -21.47 52.35 39.43
C SER A 56 -20.47 51.52 38.62
N MET A 57 -20.83 50.29 38.23
CA MET A 57 -19.98 49.34 37.51
C MET A 57 -18.70 48.98 38.29
N ARG A 58 -18.79 48.86 39.61
CA ARG A 58 -17.71 48.36 40.48
C ARG A 58 -18.05 47.00 41.05
N ILE A 59 -17.00 46.21 41.29
CA ILE A 59 -17.15 44.88 41.87
C ILE A 59 -17.40 45.01 43.37
N TYR A 60 -18.61 44.67 43.81
CA TYR A 60 -18.97 44.65 45.22
C TYR A 60 -18.46 43.38 45.92
N HIS A 61 -18.64 42.21 45.30
CA HIS A 61 -18.21 40.93 45.85
C HIS A 61 -17.84 39.91 44.76
N MET A 62 -16.94 38.99 45.11
CA MET A 62 -16.56 37.86 44.27
C MET A 62 -16.62 36.56 45.04
N GLY A 63 -17.18 35.54 44.39
CA GLY A 63 -17.21 34.18 44.91
C GLY A 63 -15.80 33.62 45.11
N LYS A 64 -15.69 32.62 45.99
CA LYS A 64 -14.41 32.07 46.44
C LYS A 64 -13.54 31.54 45.29
N SER A 65 -14.15 30.86 44.31
CA SER A 65 -13.42 30.28 43.18
C SER A 65 -12.98 31.32 42.15
N ILE A 66 -13.71 32.44 41.99
CA ILE A 66 -13.20 33.55 41.16
C ILE A 66 -12.07 34.28 41.88
N LYS A 67 -12.18 34.45 43.20
CA LYS A 67 -11.16 35.13 43.99
C LYS A 67 -9.84 34.34 44.04
N SER A 68 -9.90 33.00 44.06
CA SER A 68 -8.71 32.14 44.12
C SER A 68 -7.87 32.14 42.82
N LEU A 69 -8.49 32.50 41.69
CA LEU A 69 -7.83 32.60 40.37
C LEU A 69 -6.81 33.73 40.28
N PHE A 70 -6.98 34.78 41.08
CA PHE A 70 -6.13 35.96 41.06
C PHE A 70 -5.11 35.93 42.21
N PRO A 71 -3.94 36.58 42.06
CA PRO A 71 -2.96 36.68 43.14
C PRO A 71 -3.54 37.34 44.40
N VAL A 72 -3.18 36.81 45.57
CA VAL A 72 -3.71 37.20 46.89
C VAL A 72 -3.54 38.71 47.19
N ASP A 73 -2.50 39.32 46.64
CA ASP A 73 -2.17 40.75 46.83
C ASP A 73 -3.06 41.70 46.01
N THR A 74 -3.92 41.17 45.13
CA THR A 74 -4.76 42.00 44.26
C THR A 74 -6.08 42.31 44.95
N VAL A 75 -6.23 43.54 45.45
CA VAL A 75 -7.53 44.04 45.91
C VAL A 75 -8.40 44.34 44.70
N LEU A 76 -9.35 43.44 44.41
CA LEU A 76 -10.23 43.53 43.25
C LEU A 76 -11.62 44.09 43.58
N THR A 77 -12.06 44.03 44.84
CA THR A 77 -13.32 44.62 45.30
C THR A 77 -13.22 46.15 45.32
N GLY A 78 -14.24 46.85 44.81
CA GLY A 78 -14.31 48.31 44.71
C GLY A 78 -13.69 48.90 43.44
N ARG A 79 -13.00 48.10 42.61
CA ARG A 79 -12.50 48.50 41.29
C ARG A 79 -13.58 48.39 40.22
N TYR A 80 -13.40 49.11 39.11
CA TYR A 80 -14.29 49.02 37.96
C TYR A 80 -14.19 47.65 37.29
N VAL A 81 -15.33 47.09 36.88
CA VAL A 81 -15.36 45.74 36.29
C VAL A 81 -14.59 45.68 34.97
N ASP A 82 -14.62 46.75 34.15
CA ASP A 82 -13.94 46.81 32.84
C ASP A 82 -12.40 46.83 32.94
N GLU A 83 -11.84 47.24 34.08
CA GLU A 83 -10.39 47.15 34.32
C GLU A 83 -9.92 45.70 34.47
N ILE A 84 -10.78 44.85 35.04
CA ILE A 84 -10.45 43.46 35.40
C ILE A 84 -10.92 42.49 34.31
N PHE A 85 -12.13 42.72 33.78
CA PHE A 85 -12.78 41.84 32.83
C PHE A 85 -13.16 42.61 31.57
N ARG A 86 -12.77 42.07 30.42
CA ARG A 86 -13.26 42.50 29.13
C ARG A 86 -14.55 41.75 28.79
N LEU A 87 -15.59 42.47 28.40
CA LEU A 87 -16.78 41.84 27.82
C LEU A 87 -16.47 41.36 26.39
N VAL A 88 -16.61 40.06 26.14
CA VAL A 88 -16.39 39.43 24.82
C VAL A 88 -17.72 39.17 24.12
N ARG A 89 -18.76 38.80 24.86
CA ARG A 89 -20.13 38.64 24.33
C ARG A 89 -21.17 39.09 25.37
N PRO A 90 -22.26 39.74 24.96
CA PRO A 90 -22.50 40.32 23.63
C PRO A 90 -21.53 41.51 23.37
N ASP A 91 -21.32 41.86 22.11
CA ASP A 91 -20.44 42.98 21.71
C ASP A 91 -21.13 44.32 21.98
N ILE A 92 -21.19 44.68 23.27
CA ILE A 92 -21.80 45.91 23.76
C ILE A 92 -20.81 46.63 24.66
N VAL A 93 -20.98 47.94 24.78
CA VAL A 93 -20.23 48.72 25.79
C VAL A 93 -20.65 48.24 27.17
N PHE A 94 -19.66 47.98 28.02
CA PHE A 94 -19.90 47.41 29.35
C PHE A 94 -20.37 48.51 30.32
N GLN A 95 -21.66 48.83 30.23
CA GLN A 95 -22.36 49.86 31.03
C GLN A 95 -23.62 49.28 31.68
N TRP A 96 -23.99 49.83 32.83
CA TRP A 96 -25.11 49.36 33.66
C TRP A 96 -26.43 49.24 32.88
N ASP A 97 -26.85 50.32 32.20
CA ASP A 97 -28.13 50.37 31.49
C ASP A 97 -28.21 49.37 30.33
N LYS A 98 -27.08 49.18 29.64
CA LYS A 98 -26.97 48.23 28.53
C LYS A 98 -27.04 46.80 29.04
N VAL A 99 -26.30 46.46 30.11
CA VAL A 99 -26.32 45.11 30.70
C VAL A 99 -27.74 44.76 31.20
N LEU A 100 -28.43 45.69 31.86
CA LEU A 100 -29.81 45.50 32.31
C LEU A 100 -30.80 45.25 31.17
N SER A 101 -30.65 46.00 30.06
CA SER A 101 -31.50 45.86 28.88
C SER A 101 -31.40 44.46 28.25
N TYR A 102 -30.23 43.81 28.35
CA TYR A 102 -29.94 42.49 27.77
C TYR A 102 -29.98 41.33 28.79
N GLY A 103 -30.02 41.62 30.09
CA GLY A 103 -29.78 40.67 31.18
C GLY A 103 -30.82 39.57 31.35
N ARG A 104 -32.00 39.68 30.72
CA ARG A 104 -33.10 38.73 30.99
C ARG A 104 -32.93 37.36 30.30
N HIS A 105 -32.24 37.29 29.15
CA HIS A 105 -32.12 36.05 28.36
C HIS A 105 -30.77 35.83 27.65
N ILE A 106 -29.82 36.76 27.74
CA ILE A 106 -28.53 36.63 27.05
C ILE A 106 -27.46 36.01 27.97
N VAL A 107 -26.64 35.15 27.38
CA VAL A 107 -25.44 34.61 28.02
C VAL A 107 -24.26 35.52 27.73
N PHE A 108 -23.65 36.01 28.79
CA PHE A 108 -22.49 36.88 28.74
C PHE A 108 -21.21 36.05 28.82
N LEU A 109 -20.21 36.47 28.05
CA LEU A 109 -18.85 35.92 28.09
C LEU A 109 -17.90 37.06 28.44
N ILE A 110 -17.22 36.94 29.57
CA ILE A 110 -16.19 37.89 29.99
C ILE A 110 -14.82 37.19 30.00
N GLU A 111 -13.78 37.93 29.65
CA GLU A 111 -12.39 37.46 29.63
C GLU A 111 -11.56 38.31 30.58
N SER A 112 -10.75 37.66 31.42
CA SER A 112 -9.87 38.38 32.35
C SER A 112 -8.78 39.14 31.60
N ARG A 113 -8.55 40.42 31.94
CA ARG A 113 -7.40 41.20 31.46
C ARG A 113 -6.17 41.02 32.34
N ILE A 114 -6.38 40.67 33.60
CA ILE A 114 -5.32 40.50 34.59
C ILE A 114 -4.74 39.09 34.47
N PRO A 115 -3.41 38.91 34.53
CA PRO A 115 -2.80 37.60 34.53
C PRO A 115 -3.23 36.79 35.75
N LEU A 116 -3.62 35.55 35.51
CA LEU A 116 -4.00 34.59 36.54
C LEU A 116 -2.82 34.20 37.42
N ARG A 117 -3.14 33.65 38.60
CA ARG A 117 -2.17 33.06 39.52
C ARG A 117 -1.38 31.96 38.81
N SER A 118 -0.15 32.26 38.41
CA SER A 118 0.82 31.27 37.94
C SER A 118 1.47 30.67 39.17
N ASP A 119 1.31 29.36 39.37
CA ASP A 119 2.05 28.63 40.40
C ASP A 119 3.54 28.57 40.03
N LYS A 120 4.26 29.65 40.32
CA LYS A 120 5.72 29.71 40.24
C LYS A 120 6.32 29.13 41.52
N GLY A 121 6.04 27.86 41.75
CA GLY A 121 6.67 27.04 42.78
C GLY A 121 7.73 26.09 42.21
N ASN A 122 8.65 26.60 41.35
CA ASN A 122 10.01 26.09 41.12
C ASN A 122 10.60 26.77 39.88
N LYS A 123 11.34 27.86 40.07
CA LYS A 123 12.29 28.32 39.05
C LYS A 123 13.58 27.52 39.19
N SER A 124 13.59 26.33 38.61
CA SER A 124 14.83 25.72 38.11
C SER A 124 14.84 25.86 36.59
N ASN A 125 15.96 26.36 36.07
CA ASN A 125 16.26 26.56 34.65
C ASN A 125 15.57 25.57 33.70
N GLU A 126 14.55 26.02 32.97
CA GLU A 126 14.04 25.32 31.80
C GLU A 126 14.01 26.24 30.59
N ASN A 127 15.18 26.39 29.96
CA ASN A 127 15.27 26.70 28.54
C ASN A 127 14.89 25.44 27.75
N SER A 128 13.62 25.02 27.76
CA SER A 128 13.18 23.92 26.91
C SER A 128 12.57 24.47 25.63
N ILE A 129 13.11 23.98 24.51
CA ILE A 129 12.64 24.14 23.12
C ILE A 129 11.11 23.90 23.00
N ILE A 130 10.54 23.18 23.96
CA ILE A 130 9.11 22.91 24.18
C ILE A 130 8.29 24.20 24.32
N GLN A 131 8.80 25.26 24.98
CA GLN A 131 8.06 26.52 25.12
C GLN A 131 8.03 27.34 23.82
N ARG A 132 9.04 27.19 22.95
CA ARG A 132 9.03 27.76 21.59
C ARG A 132 8.10 26.98 20.67
N LEU A 133 8.06 25.64 20.80
CA LEU A 133 7.15 24.79 20.02
C LEU A 133 5.67 24.98 20.40
N ARG A 134 5.35 25.25 21.67
CA ARG A 134 3.99 25.63 22.12
C ARG A 134 3.50 26.96 21.54
N LYS A 135 4.39 27.84 21.05
CA LYS A 135 4.01 29.05 20.32
C LYS A 135 3.68 28.79 18.85
N THR A 136 4.21 27.72 18.27
CA THR A 136 4.06 27.37 16.85
C THR A 136 2.79 26.54 16.60
N ILE A 137 2.34 25.77 17.59
CA ILE A 137 1.07 25.05 17.58
C ILE A 137 0.09 25.90 18.39
N GLY A 138 -0.96 26.44 17.78
CA GLY A 138 -1.76 27.58 18.25
C GLY A 138 -2.53 27.47 19.58
N THR A 139 -2.08 26.70 20.55
CA THR A 139 -2.53 26.79 21.94
C THR A 139 -1.82 27.95 22.62
N THR A 140 -2.33 29.16 22.40
CA THR A 140 -1.95 30.32 23.20
C THR A 140 -2.25 29.99 24.66
N GLY A 141 -1.21 29.83 25.48
CA GLY A 141 -1.31 29.95 26.93
C GLY A 141 -1.69 31.39 27.27
N SER A 142 -2.94 31.75 27.00
CA SER A 142 -3.50 33.01 27.43
C SER A 142 -3.58 32.94 28.94
N SER A 143 -2.89 33.84 29.66
CA SER A 143 -3.07 33.98 31.11
C SER A 143 -4.45 34.57 31.47
N ALA A 144 -5.43 34.47 30.57
CA ALA A 144 -6.75 35.03 30.68
C ALA A 144 -7.77 33.90 30.73
N ILE A 145 -8.57 33.89 31.79
CA ILE A 145 -9.69 32.97 31.93
C ILE A 145 -10.92 33.56 31.24
N ARG A 146 -11.70 32.71 30.58
CA ARG A 146 -13.01 33.07 30.05
C ARG A 146 -14.10 32.53 30.96
N LEU A 147 -14.97 33.43 31.42
CA LEU A 147 -16.11 33.11 32.26
C LEU A 147 -17.40 33.32 31.46
N LYS A 148 -18.21 32.27 31.36
CA LYS A 148 -19.49 32.28 30.63
C LYS A 148 -20.62 32.19 31.64
N GLY A 149 -21.65 33.03 31.52
CA GLY A 149 -22.70 33.09 32.53
C GLY A 149 -23.88 34.00 32.20
N GLN A 150 -24.84 34.09 33.11
CA GLN A 150 -25.96 35.03 33.00
C GLN A 150 -25.79 36.18 34.00
N MET A 151 -26.11 37.40 33.58
CA MET A 151 -26.17 38.58 34.45
C MET A 151 -27.62 38.82 34.86
N LYS A 152 -27.93 38.68 36.16
CA LYS A 152 -29.27 38.87 36.71
C LYS A 152 -29.28 40.05 37.67
N TRP A 153 -30.23 40.95 37.50
CA TRP A 153 -30.46 42.03 38.45
C TRP A 153 -31.33 41.55 39.60
N ILE A 154 -30.88 41.83 40.83
CA ILE A 154 -31.62 41.52 42.05
C ILE A 154 -32.10 42.84 42.65
N SER A 155 -33.42 43.04 42.67
CA SER A 155 -34.05 44.28 43.12
C SER A 155 -33.80 44.57 44.61
N SER A 156 -33.75 43.54 45.46
CA SER A 156 -33.50 43.69 46.90
C SER A 156 -32.10 44.19 47.24
N TRP A 157 -31.11 43.92 46.38
CA TRP A 157 -29.72 44.37 46.56
C TRP A 157 -29.39 45.59 45.70
N ASN A 158 -30.25 45.92 44.73
CA ASN A 158 -29.96 46.87 43.66
C ASN A 158 -28.60 46.63 42.98
N MET A 159 -28.30 45.35 42.72
CA MET A 159 -27.01 44.90 42.18
C MET A 159 -27.25 43.88 41.06
N ILE A 160 -26.27 43.79 40.14
CA ILE A 160 -26.23 42.73 39.13
C ILE A 160 -25.37 41.58 39.67
N VAL A 161 -25.94 40.38 39.70
CA VAL A 161 -25.23 39.13 39.94
C VAL A 161 -24.92 38.48 38.61
N PHE A 162 -23.63 38.33 38.30
CA PHE A 162 -23.17 37.48 37.22
C PHE A 162 -22.90 36.07 37.76
N LEU A 163 -23.75 35.12 37.39
CA LEU A 163 -23.60 33.70 37.68
C LEU A 163 -22.89 33.05 36.50
N CYS A 164 -21.66 32.59 36.70
CA CYS A 164 -20.82 32.12 35.61
C CYS A 164 -20.09 30.83 35.93
N HIS A 165 -19.49 30.25 34.90
CA HIS A 165 -18.60 29.12 35.00
C HIS A 165 -17.40 29.35 34.07
N PRO A 166 -16.21 28.80 34.39
CA PRO A 166 -15.07 28.88 33.51
C PRO A 166 -15.29 28.01 32.27
N VAL A 167 -14.81 28.48 31.12
CA VAL A 167 -14.78 27.71 29.87
C VAL A 167 -13.43 27.02 29.79
N LEU A 168 -13.42 25.69 29.97
CA LEU A 168 -12.22 24.85 30.02
C LEU A 168 -12.32 23.75 28.96
N SER A 169 -11.23 23.52 28.22
CA SER A 169 -11.20 22.48 27.16
C SER A 169 -10.44 21.23 27.61
N THR A 170 -9.47 21.36 28.51
CA THR A 170 -8.66 20.25 29.02
C THR A 170 -8.40 20.37 30.53
N THR A 171 -8.11 19.25 31.19
CA THR A 171 -7.69 19.25 32.61
C THR A 171 -6.33 19.92 32.80
N GLU A 172 -5.46 19.86 31.79
CA GLU A 172 -4.18 20.59 31.83
C GLU A 172 -4.42 22.10 31.86
N GLU A 173 -5.36 22.61 31.07
CA GLU A 173 -5.76 24.02 31.10
C GLU A 173 -6.32 24.41 32.48
N MET A 174 -7.15 23.55 33.08
CA MET A 174 -7.67 23.74 34.43
C MET A 174 -6.56 23.82 35.49
N MET A 175 -5.60 22.89 35.47
CA MET A 175 -4.45 22.88 36.38
C MET A 175 -3.54 24.09 36.18
N ASN A 176 -3.29 24.49 34.92
CA ASN A 176 -2.47 25.65 34.60
C ASN A 176 -3.06 26.96 35.11
N ILE A 177 -4.40 27.04 35.21
CA ILE A 177 -5.15 28.17 35.76
C ILE A 177 -5.18 28.13 37.30
N GLY A 178 -4.81 27.01 37.92
CA GLY A 178 -4.83 26.81 39.37
C GLY A 178 -6.22 26.48 39.93
N LEU A 179 -7.14 26.00 39.07
CA LEU A 179 -8.44 25.47 39.51
C LEU A 179 -8.34 23.98 39.78
N THR A 180 -9.04 23.54 40.82
CA THR A 180 -9.28 22.12 41.07
C THR A 180 -10.69 21.73 40.62
N LEU A 181 -10.91 20.44 40.40
CA LEU A 181 -12.25 19.93 40.07
C LEU A 181 -13.28 20.24 41.17
N HIS A 182 -12.82 20.33 42.43
CA HIS A 182 -13.66 20.70 43.58
C HIS A 182 -14.13 22.15 43.54
N ASP A 183 -13.41 23.03 42.84
CA ASP A 183 -13.77 24.45 42.75
C ASP A 183 -14.91 24.70 41.75
N LEU A 184 -15.16 23.76 40.84
CA LEU A 184 -16.27 23.79 39.88
C LEU A 184 -17.60 23.49 40.57
N ASN A 185 -18.66 24.14 40.09
CA ASN A 185 -19.98 23.95 40.66
C ASN A 185 -20.55 22.59 40.22
N PHE A 186 -20.92 21.73 41.18
CA PHE A 186 -21.51 20.42 40.89
C PHE A 186 -22.86 20.52 40.16
N TYR A 187 -23.57 21.65 40.31
CA TYR A 187 -24.93 21.80 39.82
C TYR A 187 -25.05 22.37 38.39
N ASP A 188 -23.98 22.87 37.78
CA ASP A 188 -24.06 23.55 36.47
C ASP A 188 -23.66 22.69 35.26
N GLY A 189 -23.27 21.43 35.48
CA GLY A 189 -22.88 20.48 34.44
C GLY A 189 -21.51 20.73 33.79
N SER A 190 -20.79 21.81 34.13
CA SER A 190 -19.44 22.08 33.60
C SER A 190 -18.43 20.97 33.93
N SER A 191 -18.48 20.43 35.14
CA SER A 191 -17.65 19.30 35.57
C SER A 191 -17.91 18.05 34.71
N GLU A 192 -19.18 17.74 34.44
CA GLU A 192 -19.57 16.59 33.62
C GLU A 192 -19.11 16.75 32.16
N ILE A 193 -19.23 17.96 31.59
CA ILE A 193 -18.77 18.25 30.22
C ILE A 193 -17.25 18.05 30.10
N LEU A 194 -16.48 18.51 31.08
CA LEU A 194 -15.02 18.35 31.07
C LEU A 194 -14.63 16.86 31.10
N ILE A 195 -15.24 16.08 31.99
CA ILE A 195 -15.00 14.64 32.12
C ILE A 195 -15.39 13.90 30.85
N ALA A 196 -16.56 14.23 30.27
CA ALA A 196 -17.03 13.63 29.03
C ALA A 196 -16.08 13.92 27.85
N GLY A 197 -15.58 15.16 27.75
CA GLY A 197 -14.61 15.56 26.74
C GLY A 197 -13.31 14.73 26.83
N MET A 198 -12.81 14.50 28.04
CA MET A 198 -11.62 13.66 28.27
C MET A 198 -11.84 12.22 27.83
N GLN A 199 -12.99 11.64 28.21
CA GLN A 199 -13.31 10.25 27.88
C GLN A 199 -13.36 10.07 26.37
N HIS A 200 -13.97 11.00 25.66
CA HIS A 200 -14.11 10.94 24.21
C HIS A 200 -12.77 11.11 23.50
N ALA A 201 -11.92 12.04 23.96
CA ALA A 201 -10.57 12.23 23.43
C ALA A 201 -9.71 10.97 23.58
N LYS A 202 -9.78 10.31 24.75
CA LYS A 202 -9.05 9.06 25.01
C LYS A 202 -9.54 7.90 24.14
N GLN A 203 -10.86 7.80 23.93
CA GLN A 203 -11.44 6.79 23.02
C GLN A 203 -10.98 7.01 21.58
N LEU A 204 -10.95 8.26 21.12
CA LEU A 204 -10.49 8.60 19.77
C LEU A 204 -9.01 8.22 19.59
N GLN A 205 -8.17 8.53 20.58
CA GLN A 205 -6.75 8.15 20.54
C GLN A 205 -6.57 6.63 20.45
N ALA A 206 -7.30 5.85 21.27
CA ALA A 206 -7.23 4.39 21.22
C ALA A 206 -7.72 3.82 19.87
N ALA A 207 -8.73 4.45 19.25
CA ALA A 207 -9.20 4.06 17.93
C ALA A 207 -8.13 4.32 16.84
N ILE A 208 -7.43 5.44 16.92
CA ILE A 208 -6.31 5.78 16.01
C ILE A 208 -5.16 4.78 16.18
N ASP A 209 -4.76 4.48 17.40
CA ASP A 209 -3.69 3.51 17.68
C ASP A 209 -4.05 2.11 17.13
N LYS A 210 -5.31 1.70 17.31
CA LYS A 210 -5.83 0.45 16.75
C LYS A 210 -5.80 0.43 15.22
N GLN A 211 -6.15 1.55 14.57
CA GLN A 211 -6.04 1.67 13.11
C GLN A 211 -4.59 1.55 12.63
N HIS A 212 -3.65 2.19 13.32
CA HIS A 212 -2.23 2.08 12.97
C HIS A 212 -1.72 0.63 13.07
N ALA A 213 -2.03 -0.07 14.17
CA ALA A 213 -1.65 -1.48 14.32
C ALA A 213 -2.24 -2.37 13.22
N TRP A 214 -3.52 -2.13 12.87
CA TRP A 214 -4.19 -2.86 11.79
C TRP A 214 -3.54 -2.62 10.42
N ILE A 215 -3.16 -1.37 10.11
CA ILE A 215 -2.46 -1.04 8.86
C ILE A 215 -1.13 -1.78 8.76
N THR A 216 -0.35 -1.83 9.84
CA THR A 216 0.92 -2.57 9.88
C THR A 216 0.71 -4.06 9.60
N GLN A 217 -0.33 -4.66 10.20
CA GLN A 217 -0.67 -6.07 9.96
C GLN A 217 -1.09 -6.30 8.50
N LEU A 218 -1.94 -5.44 7.94
CA LEU A 218 -2.35 -5.52 6.53
C LEU A 218 -1.15 -5.40 5.57
N GLN A 219 -0.19 -4.53 5.88
CA GLN A 219 1.03 -4.37 5.10
C GLN A 219 1.86 -5.67 5.11
N ALA A 220 2.05 -6.30 6.28
CA ALA A 220 2.75 -7.58 6.38
C ALA A 220 2.06 -8.67 5.53
N THR A 221 0.74 -8.81 5.67
CA THR A 221 -0.03 -9.80 4.88
C THR A 221 0.02 -9.52 3.37
N LYS A 222 0.05 -8.25 2.96
CA LYS A 222 0.19 -7.86 1.55
C LYS A 222 1.53 -8.33 0.97
N VAL A 223 2.62 -8.16 1.71
CA VAL A 223 3.96 -8.60 1.29
C VAL A 223 4.00 -10.12 1.13
N GLU A 224 3.49 -10.86 2.11
CA GLU A 224 3.40 -12.32 2.04
C GLU A 224 2.58 -12.77 0.81
N LEU A 225 1.42 -12.14 0.59
CA LEU A 225 0.58 -12.44 -0.56
C LEU A 225 1.28 -12.16 -1.89
N GLN A 226 2.10 -11.09 -1.97
CA GLN A 226 2.90 -10.80 -3.15
C GLN A 226 3.97 -11.87 -3.39
N GLU A 227 4.65 -12.34 -2.34
CA GLU A 227 5.60 -13.45 -2.46
C GLU A 227 4.94 -14.72 -2.97
N TRP A 228 3.77 -15.06 -2.42
CA TRP A 228 3.00 -16.22 -2.87
C TRP A 228 2.55 -16.08 -4.33
N ARG A 229 2.09 -14.90 -4.73
CA ARG A 229 1.77 -14.62 -6.14
C ARG A 229 3.00 -14.77 -7.04
N ARG A 230 4.17 -14.29 -6.61
CA ARG A 230 5.42 -14.41 -7.37
C ARG A 230 5.83 -15.88 -7.51
N LYS A 231 5.80 -16.64 -6.42
CA LYS A 231 6.08 -18.09 -6.41
C LYS A 231 5.12 -18.83 -7.35
N GLY A 232 3.82 -18.49 -7.30
CA GLY A 232 2.79 -19.06 -8.18
C GLY A 232 3.02 -18.74 -9.65
N LYS A 233 3.32 -17.47 -10.00
CA LYS A 233 3.64 -17.08 -11.38
C LYS A 233 4.90 -17.78 -11.90
N ARG A 234 5.95 -17.89 -11.07
CA ARG A 234 7.18 -18.60 -11.44
C ARG A 234 6.90 -20.06 -11.76
N LEU A 235 6.09 -20.74 -10.94
CA LEU A 235 5.71 -22.12 -11.19
C LEU A 235 4.85 -22.28 -12.46
N LEU A 236 3.96 -21.32 -12.73
CA LEU A 236 3.14 -21.35 -13.95
C LEU A 236 4.00 -21.19 -15.21
N TYR A 237 4.95 -20.24 -15.19
CA TYR A 237 5.87 -20.02 -16.31
C TYR A 237 6.92 -21.13 -16.47
N SER A 238 7.21 -21.90 -15.42
CA SER A 238 8.04 -23.10 -15.56
C SER A 238 7.31 -24.27 -16.23
N MET A 239 5.96 -24.25 -16.24
CA MET A 239 5.15 -25.33 -16.81
C MET A 239 4.62 -25.02 -18.22
N MET A 240 4.47 -23.73 -18.57
CA MET A 240 3.87 -23.31 -19.85
C MET A 240 4.53 -22.04 -20.38
N PRO A 241 4.48 -21.78 -21.70
CA PRO A 241 4.97 -20.53 -22.29
C PRO A 241 4.28 -19.30 -21.69
N ARG A 242 5.03 -18.20 -21.52
CA ARG A 242 4.54 -16.96 -20.87
C ARG A 242 3.27 -16.41 -21.52
N HIS A 243 3.22 -16.33 -22.84
CA HIS A 243 2.06 -15.86 -23.60
C HIS A 243 0.78 -16.65 -23.25
N ILE A 244 0.88 -17.97 -23.21
CA ILE A 244 -0.24 -18.86 -22.91
C ILE A 244 -0.66 -18.75 -21.44
N ALA A 245 0.32 -18.68 -20.53
CA ALA A 245 0.06 -18.47 -19.12
C ALA A 245 -0.65 -17.13 -18.83
N GLN A 246 -0.33 -16.07 -19.58
CA GLN A 246 -1.03 -14.79 -19.51
C GLN A 246 -2.46 -14.88 -20.03
N MET A 247 -2.70 -15.55 -21.15
CA MET A 247 -4.07 -15.78 -21.68
C MET A 247 -4.94 -16.53 -20.67
N LEU A 248 -4.40 -17.55 -20.02
CA LEU A 248 -5.10 -18.27 -18.95
C LEU A 248 -5.39 -17.36 -17.73
N GLN A 249 -4.45 -16.50 -17.35
CA GLN A 249 -4.68 -15.52 -16.26
C GLN A 249 -5.75 -14.50 -16.62
N GLN A 250 -5.91 -14.17 -17.90
CA GLN A 250 -6.97 -13.28 -18.40
C GLN A 250 -8.35 -13.97 -18.47
N GLY A 251 -8.45 -15.26 -18.10
CA GLY A 251 -9.71 -15.99 -18.07
C GLY A 251 -10.12 -16.60 -19.42
N VAL A 252 -9.20 -16.66 -20.39
CA VAL A 252 -9.46 -17.42 -21.64
C VAL A 252 -9.58 -18.89 -21.29
N VAL A 253 -10.63 -19.54 -21.82
CA VAL A 253 -10.88 -20.97 -21.60
C VAL A 253 -9.73 -21.78 -22.19
N ALA A 254 -9.11 -22.65 -21.40
CA ALA A 254 -7.94 -23.42 -21.80
C ALA A 254 -8.16 -24.23 -23.10
N ASN A 255 -9.37 -24.77 -23.28
CA ASN A 255 -9.73 -25.60 -24.43
C ASN A 255 -9.76 -24.83 -25.76
N SER A 256 -9.86 -23.49 -25.74
CA SER A 256 -9.84 -22.67 -26.96
C SER A 256 -8.44 -22.23 -27.36
N ILE A 257 -7.41 -22.54 -26.56
CA ILE A 257 -6.02 -22.16 -26.85
C ILE A 257 -5.39 -23.26 -27.72
N CYS A 258 -5.48 -23.05 -29.04
CA CYS A 258 -4.88 -23.89 -30.07
C CYS A 258 -4.18 -22.98 -31.08
N GLU A 259 -2.85 -23.03 -31.11
CA GLU A 259 -2.01 -22.18 -31.97
C GLU A 259 -1.32 -23.02 -33.03
N SER A 260 -1.49 -22.64 -34.30
CA SER A 260 -0.75 -23.23 -35.41
C SER A 260 0.52 -22.42 -35.69
N HIS A 261 1.67 -23.07 -35.55
CA HIS A 261 2.97 -22.51 -35.86
C HIS A 261 3.43 -22.99 -37.24
N LYS A 262 3.73 -22.05 -38.14
CA LYS A 262 4.17 -22.33 -39.52
C LYS A 262 5.55 -22.98 -39.58
N LEU A 263 6.46 -22.53 -38.70
CA LEU A 263 7.84 -22.98 -38.68
C LEU A 263 8.31 -23.08 -37.23
N ILE A 264 8.55 -24.30 -36.77
CA ILE A 264 9.20 -24.59 -35.50
C ILE A 264 10.34 -25.58 -35.73
N THR A 265 11.30 -25.60 -34.82
CA THR A 265 12.34 -26.64 -34.80
C THR A 265 12.20 -27.46 -33.52
N VAL A 266 11.98 -28.76 -33.68
CA VAL A 266 11.84 -29.72 -32.58
C VAL A 266 13.12 -30.53 -32.46
N LEU A 267 13.69 -30.57 -31.26
CA LEU A 267 14.84 -31.41 -30.92
C LEU A 267 14.42 -32.51 -29.96
N PHE A 268 14.86 -33.73 -30.28
CA PHE A 268 14.80 -34.86 -29.38
C PHE A 268 16.22 -35.28 -28.99
N CYS A 269 16.41 -35.50 -27.69
CA CYS A 269 17.60 -36.14 -27.14
C CYS A 269 17.18 -37.47 -26.50
N TYR A 270 17.68 -38.57 -27.05
CA TYR A 270 17.55 -39.91 -26.47
C TYR A 270 18.82 -40.29 -25.74
N THR A 271 18.64 -40.94 -24.61
CA THR A 271 19.70 -41.42 -23.75
C THR A 271 19.65 -42.95 -23.73
N LEU A 272 20.73 -43.58 -24.22
CA LEU A 272 20.68 -44.99 -24.60
C LEU A 272 20.85 -45.95 -23.44
N ASP A 273 21.65 -45.58 -22.43
CA ASP A 273 22.09 -46.51 -21.39
C ASP A 273 21.05 -46.69 -20.26
N PHE A 274 19.90 -46.01 -20.31
CA PHE A 274 18.97 -46.01 -19.17
C PHE A 274 18.39 -47.38 -18.85
N LYS A 275 18.01 -48.18 -19.86
CA LYS A 275 17.40 -49.50 -19.60
C LYS A 275 18.36 -50.47 -18.90
N ASP A 276 19.62 -50.48 -19.32
CA ASP A 276 20.66 -51.35 -18.74
C ASP A 276 21.12 -50.83 -17.37
N VAL A 277 21.11 -49.51 -17.17
CA VAL A 277 21.42 -48.86 -15.90
C VAL A 277 20.30 -49.10 -14.87
N ILE A 278 19.02 -49.06 -15.29
CA ILE A 278 17.86 -49.32 -14.42
C ILE A 278 17.89 -50.75 -13.86
N GLN A 279 18.42 -51.72 -14.60
CA GLN A 279 18.51 -53.11 -14.14
C GLN A 279 19.61 -53.34 -13.09
N LYS A 280 20.62 -52.46 -13.01
CA LYS A 280 21.83 -52.67 -12.18
C LYS A 280 21.91 -51.76 -10.97
N LEU A 281 21.18 -50.66 -10.97
CA LEU A 281 21.25 -49.64 -9.92
C LEU A 281 20.13 -49.74 -8.89
N SER A 282 20.38 -49.16 -7.71
CA SER A 282 19.30 -48.88 -6.76
C SER A 282 18.38 -47.77 -7.29
N PRO A 283 17.07 -47.81 -6.97
CA PRO A 283 16.11 -46.78 -7.38
C PRO A 283 16.53 -45.36 -7.01
N THR A 284 17.14 -45.17 -5.83
CA THR A 284 17.61 -43.86 -5.35
C THR A 284 18.73 -43.30 -6.23
N GLU A 285 19.68 -44.14 -6.64
CA GLU A 285 20.81 -43.74 -7.49
C GLU A 285 20.37 -43.46 -8.93
N ILE A 286 19.36 -44.18 -9.42
CA ILE A 286 18.74 -43.93 -10.74
C ILE A 286 18.14 -42.53 -10.75
N VAL A 287 17.31 -42.20 -9.76
CA VAL A 287 16.66 -40.89 -9.66
C VAL A 287 17.69 -39.77 -9.57
N GLN A 288 18.74 -39.94 -8.77
CA GLN A 288 19.82 -38.94 -8.67
C GLN A 288 20.53 -38.73 -10.02
N SER A 289 20.81 -39.82 -10.74
CA SER A 289 21.50 -39.77 -12.04
C SER A 289 20.64 -39.12 -13.13
N ILE A 290 19.33 -39.44 -13.16
CA ILE A 290 18.37 -38.77 -14.06
C ILE A 290 18.28 -37.29 -13.73
N ASN A 291 18.13 -36.95 -12.44
CA ASN A 291 18.00 -35.56 -12.00
C ASN A 291 19.23 -34.72 -12.39
N GLN A 292 20.45 -35.25 -12.25
CA GLN A 292 21.66 -34.55 -12.69
C GLN A 292 21.67 -34.28 -14.20
N MET A 293 21.21 -35.23 -15.01
CA MET A 293 21.12 -35.08 -16.45
C MET A 293 20.03 -34.07 -16.86
N VAL A 294 18.85 -34.15 -16.26
CA VAL A 294 17.74 -33.24 -16.55
C VAL A 294 18.08 -31.81 -16.12
N ILE A 295 18.68 -31.61 -14.94
CA ILE A 295 19.16 -30.29 -14.50
C ILE A 295 20.14 -29.71 -15.52
N MET A 296 21.06 -30.52 -16.04
CA MET A 296 22.00 -30.06 -17.06
C MET A 296 21.29 -29.65 -18.36
N PHE A 297 20.35 -30.47 -18.84
CA PHE A 297 19.57 -30.12 -20.03
C PHE A 297 18.69 -28.88 -19.81
N ASP A 298 18.12 -28.71 -18.62
CA ASP A 298 17.34 -27.53 -18.24
C ASP A 298 18.22 -26.26 -18.25
N GLN A 299 19.44 -26.33 -17.69
CA GLN A 299 20.41 -25.21 -17.75
C GLN A 299 20.78 -24.84 -19.18
N CYS A 300 21.01 -25.83 -20.06
CA CYS A 300 21.22 -25.56 -21.48
C CYS A 300 19.98 -24.92 -22.12
N SER A 301 18.78 -25.37 -21.75
CA SER A 301 17.52 -24.87 -22.33
C SER A 301 17.26 -23.41 -21.94
N GLU A 302 17.56 -23.04 -20.69
CA GLU A 302 17.46 -21.65 -20.21
C GLU A 302 18.45 -20.72 -20.91
N LYS A 303 19.70 -21.17 -21.12
CA LYS A 303 20.74 -20.37 -21.80
C LYS A 303 20.36 -19.95 -23.22
N TYR A 304 19.67 -20.84 -23.94
CA TYR A 304 19.28 -20.63 -25.34
C TYR A 304 17.84 -20.11 -25.50
N ASP A 305 17.15 -19.79 -24.39
CA ASP A 305 15.74 -19.38 -24.33
C ASP A 305 14.84 -20.26 -25.22
N VAL A 306 14.89 -21.57 -24.97
CA VAL A 306 14.09 -22.56 -25.69
C VAL A 306 13.10 -23.23 -24.77
N PHE A 307 11.92 -23.59 -25.30
CA PHE A 307 10.86 -24.16 -24.50
C PHE A 307 11.00 -25.68 -24.36
N LYS A 308 11.09 -26.17 -23.11
CA LYS A 308 11.01 -27.60 -22.79
C LYS A 308 9.57 -28.08 -22.87
N VAL A 309 9.31 -29.13 -23.63
CA VAL A 309 8.00 -29.78 -23.67
C VAL A 309 8.06 -31.11 -22.93
N GLU A 310 7.12 -31.32 -22.02
CA GLU A 310 7.00 -32.59 -21.30
C GLU A 310 6.57 -33.71 -22.26
N THR A 311 7.31 -34.82 -22.24
CA THR A 311 6.95 -36.01 -23.02
C THR A 311 6.64 -37.18 -22.10
N LYS A 312 5.74 -38.05 -22.54
CA LYS A 312 5.36 -39.28 -21.81
C LYS A 312 6.37 -40.42 -21.97
N ALA A 313 7.53 -40.17 -22.59
CA ALA A 313 8.50 -41.20 -22.92
C ALA A 313 9.71 -41.11 -21.98
N ASP A 314 9.90 -42.16 -21.18
CA ASP A 314 10.83 -42.24 -20.03
C ASP A 314 12.31 -41.97 -20.33
N SER A 315 12.70 -41.90 -21.61
CA SER A 315 14.10 -41.73 -22.03
C SER A 315 14.28 -40.66 -23.13
N SER A 316 13.33 -39.73 -23.29
CA SER A 316 13.46 -38.65 -24.27
C SER A 316 13.26 -37.28 -23.67
N TYR A 317 14.19 -36.38 -23.97
CA TYR A 317 14.09 -34.96 -23.66
C TYR A 317 13.70 -34.20 -24.94
N MET A 318 12.60 -33.45 -24.89
CA MET A 318 12.06 -32.71 -26.04
C MET A 318 12.13 -31.20 -25.80
N ILE A 319 12.70 -30.51 -26.78
CA ILE A 319 12.86 -29.06 -26.76
C ILE A 319 12.29 -28.52 -28.06
N VAL A 320 11.65 -27.37 -27.99
CA VAL A 320 11.11 -26.69 -29.17
C VAL A 320 11.52 -25.23 -29.18
N SER A 321 11.99 -24.79 -30.35
CA SER A 321 12.23 -23.38 -30.67
C SER A 321 11.20 -22.88 -31.67
N GLY A 322 10.76 -21.62 -31.51
CA GLY A 322 9.73 -20.99 -32.36
C GLY A 322 8.32 -20.93 -31.78
N ILE A 323 8.17 -21.24 -30.48
CA ILE A 323 6.89 -21.16 -29.75
C ILE A 323 6.73 -19.80 -29.03
N GLN A 324 7.81 -19.05 -28.79
CA GLN A 324 7.77 -17.78 -28.07
C GLN A 324 7.43 -16.58 -28.97
N GLU A 325 6.47 -15.79 -28.47
CA GLU A 325 5.95 -14.46 -28.84
C GLU A 325 6.05 -14.00 -30.31
N ARG A 326 4.88 -13.85 -30.95
CA ARG A 326 4.63 -12.65 -31.76
C ARG A 326 4.55 -11.48 -30.78
N PRO A 327 5.42 -10.47 -30.85
CA PRO A 327 5.20 -9.27 -30.07
C PRO A 327 3.86 -8.67 -30.53
N GLN A 328 2.94 -8.48 -29.59
CA GLN A 328 1.77 -7.66 -29.82
C GLN A 328 2.26 -6.30 -30.33
N GLN A 329 1.86 -5.92 -31.54
CA GLN A 329 1.98 -4.54 -32.00
C GLN A 329 1.40 -3.65 -30.90
N ARG A 330 2.26 -2.92 -30.19
CA ARG A 330 1.84 -1.76 -29.41
C ARG A 330 1.11 -0.85 -30.40
N ARG A 331 -0.22 -0.86 -30.36
CA ARG A 331 -1.07 0.14 -31.00
C ARG A 331 -0.70 1.46 -30.34
N ILE A 332 0.25 2.18 -30.92
CA ILE A 332 0.47 3.59 -30.60
C ILE A 332 -0.69 4.34 -31.28
N SER A 333 -1.80 4.45 -30.58
CA SER A 333 -2.83 5.43 -30.89
C SER A 333 -2.31 6.79 -30.43
N ASN A 334 -1.48 7.43 -31.25
CA ASN A 334 -1.22 8.85 -31.12
C ASN A 334 -2.01 9.58 -32.21
N MET A 335 -3.22 10.00 -31.84
CA MET A 335 -3.80 11.23 -32.37
C MET A 335 -2.78 12.35 -32.11
N SER A 336 -2.25 12.96 -33.17
CA SER A 336 -2.08 14.42 -33.32
C SER A 336 -1.36 14.78 -34.63
N SER A 337 -1.94 15.77 -35.32
CA SER A 337 -1.36 16.69 -36.33
C SER A 337 -0.94 16.17 -37.72
N SER A 338 -1.90 16.27 -38.65
CA SER A 338 -1.85 17.01 -39.92
C SER A 338 -0.51 17.44 -40.56
N SER A 339 -0.46 17.24 -41.89
CA SER A 339 0.18 18.07 -42.93
C SER A 339 1.53 17.60 -43.49
N ALA A 340 1.51 16.94 -44.66
CA ALA A 340 2.05 17.46 -45.92
C ALA A 340 2.06 16.37 -47.02
N ARG A 341 1.50 16.73 -48.18
CA ARG A 341 1.57 16.00 -49.46
C ARG A 341 3.00 15.97 -49.99
N SER A 342 3.43 14.87 -50.61
CA SER A 342 3.61 14.79 -52.09
C SER A 342 4.15 13.44 -52.56
N SER A 343 3.73 13.12 -53.78
CA SER A 343 3.93 11.97 -54.65
C SER A 343 5.38 11.63 -55.01
N VAL A 344 5.68 10.34 -55.27
CA VAL A 344 5.89 9.70 -56.61
C VAL A 344 6.46 8.28 -56.40
N GLY A 345 5.94 7.29 -57.16
CA GLY A 345 6.65 6.05 -57.51
C GLY A 345 6.00 4.74 -57.06
N GLU A 346 5.24 4.11 -57.95
CA GLU A 346 5.02 2.65 -57.95
C GLU A 346 6.35 1.96 -58.28
N ASP A 347 6.84 1.06 -57.41
CA ASP A 347 7.56 -0.15 -57.81
C ASP A 347 7.84 -1.07 -56.61
N SER A 348 7.53 -2.35 -56.79
CA SER A 348 8.00 -3.54 -56.06
C SER A 348 7.57 -3.74 -54.60
N LEU A 349 6.62 -4.68 -54.41
CA LEU A 349 6.33 -5.35 -53.15
C LEU A 349 7.53 -6.23 -52.71
N GLU A 350 8.22 -5.82 -51.64
CA GLU A 350 8.87 -6.76 -50.72
C GLU A 350 8.45 -6.38 -49.29
N ASP A 351 7.56 -7.19 -48.71
CA ASP A 351 7.09 -7.05 -47.34
C ASP A 351 8.26 -7.24 -46.35
N GLY A 352 8.85 -6.12 -45.95
CA GLY A 352 9.77 -6.01 -44.82
C GLY A 352 9.06 -6.28 -43.50
N VAL A 353 8.93 -7.55 -43.12
CA VAL A 353 8.53 -7.94 -41.77
C VAL A 353 9.69 -7.65 -40.82
N THR A 354 9.60 -6.54 -40.08
CA THR A 354 10.45 -6.22 -38.93
C THR A 354 10.22 -7.24 -37.81
N THR A 355 10.87 -8.39 -37.95
CA THR A 355 10.95 -9.43 -36.93
C THR A 355 11.86 -8.92 -35.82
N ILE A 356 11.31 -8.63 -34.64
CA ILE A 356 12.12 -8.39 -33.44
C ILE A 356 12.91 -9.67 -33.18
N LYS A 357 14.21 -9.62 -33.48
CA LYS A 357 15.14 -10.74 -33.41
C LYS A 357 15.32 -11.19 -31.96
N ASN A 358 15.47 -12.50 -31.75
CA ASN A 358 16.13 -13.07 -30.56
C ASN A 358 17.39 -12.25 -30.23
N PRO A 359 17.87 -12.21 -28.97
CA PRO A 359 19.11 -11.51 -28.61
C PRO A 359 20.32 -11.94 -29.47
N LEU A 360 20.23 -13.13 -30.08
CA LEU A 360 21.20 -13.74 -30.98
C LEU A 360 21.02 -13.43 -32.48
N GLY A 361 19.86 -12.94 -32.94
CA GLY A 361 19.57 -12.78 -34.37
C GLY A 361 19.51 -14.06 -35.20
N LEU A 362 19.62 -15.22 -34.54
CA LEU A 362 19.66 -16.56 -35.12
C LEU A 362 18.26 -17.09 -35.43
N ASN A 363 18.17 -17.90 -36.48
CA ASN A 363 16.98 -18.66 -36.84
C ASN A 363 16.71 -19.79 -35.83
N GLN A 364 15.48 -20.31 -35.79
CA GLN A 364 15.08 -21.36 -34.84
C GLN A 364 15.95 -22.62 -34.95
N ALA A 365 16.36 -22.99 -36.17
CA ALA A 365 17.23 -24.13 -36.41
C ALA A 365 18.67 -23.89 -35.91
N GLU A 366 19.18 -22.67 -36.01
CA GLU A 366 20.51 -22.28 -35.54
C GLU A 366 20.59 -22.31 -34.01
N ILE A 367 19.56 -21.81 -33.33
CA ILE A 367 19.45 -21.88 -31.86
C ILE A 367 19.47 -23.33 -31.39
N VAL A 368 18.68 -24.18 -32.04
CA VAL A 368 18.61 -25.61 -31.72
C VAL A 368 19.93 -26.32 -32.06
N ALA A 369 20.63 -25.94 -33.13
CA ALA A 369 21.94 -26.51 -33.48
C ALA A 369 23.00 -26.15 -32.43
N GLY A 370 23.05 -24.89 -31.98
CA GLY A 370 23.92 -24.44 -30.89
C GLY A 370 23.67 -25.18 -29.59
N LEU A 371 22.39 -25.28 -29.22
CA LEU A 371 21.94 -26.05 -28.06
C LEU A 371 22.33 -27.53 -28.15
N ALA A 372 22.13 -28.16 -29.31
CA ALA A 372 22.47 -29.57 -29.54
C ALA A 372 23.97 -29.85 -29.32
N LEU A 373 24.84 -28.94 -29.79
CA LEU A 373 26.28 -29.03 -29.58
C LEU A 373 26.66 -28.86 -28.11
N GLU A 374 26.03 -27.92 -27.41
CA GLU A 374 26.29 -27.71 -25.98
C GLU A 374 25.82 -28.89 -25.13
N ILE A 375 24.61 -29.41 -25.40
CA ILE A 375 24.09 -30.63 -24.76
C ILE A 375 25.05 -31.80 -24.96
N LEU A 376 25.56 -32.00 -26.18
CA LEU A 376 26.53 -33.06 -26.49
C LEU A 376 27.87 -32.86 -25.77
N LYS A 377 28.33 -31.61 -25.65
CA LYS A 377 29.58 -31.26 -24.94
C LYS A 377 29.45 -31.48 -23.44
N GLN A 378 28.33 -31.09 -22.85
CA GLN A 378 28.07 -31.25 -21.43
C GLN A 378 27.75 -32.69 -21.06
N SER A 379 27.05 -33.45 -21.91
CA SER A 379 26.77 -34.87 -21.67
C SER A 379 28.04 -35.71 -21.58
N LYS A 380 29.12 -35.32 -22.28
CA LYS A 380 30.45 -35.95 -22.17
C LYS A 380 31.13 -35.71 -20.82
N LYS A 381 30.83 -34.59 -20.13
CA LYS A 381 31.40 -34.25 -18.82
C LYS A 381 30.74 -35.03 -17.69
N ILE A 382 29.46 -35.40 -17.86
CA ILE A 382 28.72 -36.18 -16.87
C ILE A 382 29.13 -37.65 -16.99
N ILE A 383 29.97 -38.10 -16.06
CA ILE A 383 30.37 -39.50 -15.95
C ILE A 383 29.29 -40.27 -15.20
N ASN A 384 28.81 -41.37 -15.79
CA ASN A 384 27.92 -42.29 -15.11
C ASN A 384 28.69 -42.99 -13.98
N LYS A 385 28.21 -42.85 -12.74
CA LYS A 385 28.88 -43.38 -11.53
C LYS A 385 29.09 -44.91 -11.56
N ILE A 386 28.30 -45.65 -12.35
CA ILE A 386 28.29 -47.12 -12.41
C ILE A 386 29.20 -47.62 -13.52
N SER A 387 29.02 -47.10 -14.74
CA SER A 387 29.79 -47.55 -15.89
C SER A 387 31.16 -46.89 -15.98
N LYS A 388 31.41 -45.82 -15.20
CA LYS A 388 32.58 -44.92 -15.32
C LYS A 388 32.76 -44.34 -16.73
N ILE A 389 31.72 -44.41 -17.56
CA ILE A 389 31.71 -43.97 -18.95
C ILE A 389 30.70 -42.80 -19.05
N PRO A 390 30.95 -41.79 -19.90
CA PRO A 390 29.99 -40.71 -20.11
C PRO A 390 28.65 -41.23 -20.65
N PHE A 391 27.55 -40.52 -20.36
CA PHE A 391 26.24 -40.87 -20.90
C PHE A 391 26.22 -40.84 -22.43
N LYS A 392 25.79 -41.95 -23.04
CA LYS A 392 25.60 -42.03 -24.49
C LYS A 392 24.29 -41.35 -24.89
N THR A 393 24.41 -40.24 -25.60
CA THR A 393 23.29 -39.47 -26.11
C THR A 393 23.17 -39.59 -27.63
N LYS A 394 21.94 -39.68 -28.11
CA LYS A 394 21.56 -39.50 -29.52
C LYS A 394 20.75 -38.22 -29.61
N ILE A 395 21.19 -37.31 -30.46
CA ILE A 395 20.50 -36.04 -30.64
C ILE A 395 20.07 -35.95 -32.09
N GLY A 396 18.87 -35.39 -32.30
CA GLY A 396 18.40 -35.08 -33.63
C GLY A 396 17.25 -34.09 -33.63
N PHE A 397 17.13 -33.36 -34.72
CA PHE A 397 16.14 -32.30 -34.84
C PHE A 397 15.58 -32.16 -36.26
N HIS A 398 14.36 -31.65 -36.32
CA HIS A 398 13.61 -31.42 -37.55
C HIS A 398 12.81 -30.13 -37.45
N SER A 399 12.68 -29.45 -38.59
CA SER A 399 11.97 -28.18 -38.70
C SER A 399 10.75 -28.33 -39.60
N GLY A 400 9.62 -27.75 -39.19
CA GLY A 400 8.37 -27.79 -39.93
C GLY A 400 7.19 -27.22 -39.15
N PRO A 401 5.96 -27.30 -39.68
CA PRO A 401 4.77 -26.78 -39.02
C PRO A 401 4.26 -27.72 -37.92
N ALA A 402 3.73 -27.14 -36.84
CA ALA A 402 3.07 -27.90 -35.79
C ALA A 402 1.98 -27.08 -35.09
N VAL A 403 1.11 -27.77 -34.37
CA VAL A 403 0.01 -27.19 -33.61
C VAL A 403 0.30 -27.38 -32.13
N GLY A 404 0.35 -26.29 -31.38
CA GLY A 404 0.48 -26.29 -29.93
C GLY A 404 -0.85 -25.97 -29.26
N GLY A 405 -1.14 -26.61 -28.13
CA GLY A 405 -2.35 -26.32 -27.37
C GLY A 405 -2.30 -26.86 -25.96
N ILE A 406 -3.21 -26.37 -25.11
CA ILE A 406 -3.35 -26.85 -23.75
C ILE A 406 -4.29 -28.05 -23.72
N VAL A 407 -3.84 -29.13 -23.09
CA VAL A 407 -4.62 -30.36 -22.86
C VAL A 407 -4.84 -30.54 -21.37
N GLY A 408 -6.06 -30.90 -21.00
CA GLY A 408 -6.46 -31.18 -19.61
C GLY A 408 -7.24 -30.04 -18.96
N HIS A 409 -7.98 -30.36 -17.90
CA HIS A 409 -8.81 -29.41 -17.15
C HIS A 409 -8.30 -29.17 -15.71
N LYS A 410 -7.76 -30.21 -15.07
CA LYS A 410 -7.18 -30.13 -13.72
C LYS A 410 -5.67 -29.88 -13.76
N ASN A 411 -4.98 -30.59 -14.64
CA ASN A 411 -3.56 -30.44 -14.91
C ASN A 411 -3.41 -29.93 -16.34
N TYR A 412 -3.19 -28.63 -16.50
CA TYR A 412 -2.94 -28.03 -17.80
C TYR A 412 -1.54 -28.42 -18.28
N GLN A 413 -1.48 -29.12 -19.40
CA GLN A 413 -0.23 -29.48 -20.06
C GLN A 413 -0.20 -28.85 -21.44
N TYR A 414 0.85 -28.09 -21.73
CA TYR A 414 1.06 -27.59 -23.07
C TYR A 414 1.66 -28.70 -23.93
N CYS A 415 0.92 -29.16 -24.93
CA CYS A 415 1.31 -30.25 -25.81
C CYS A 415 1.48 -29.76 -27.24
N LEU A 416 2.45 -30.34 -27.93
CA LEU A 416 2.71 -30.08 -29.35
C LEU A 416 2.32 -31.30 -30.18
N PHE A 417 1.49 -31.07 -31.19
CA PHE A 417 1.00 -32.08 -32.11
C PHE A 417 1.38 -31.74 -33.55
N GLY A 418 1.72 -32.76 -34.33
CA GLY A 418 2.01 -32.60 -35.74
C GLY A 418 2.98 -33.62 -36.28
N ASP A 419 3.05 -33.68 -37.60
CA ASP A 419 3.96 -34.55 -38.33
C ASP A 419 5.45 -34.19 -38.06
N THR A 420 5.73 -32.92 -37.78
CA THR A 420 7.07 -32.45 -37.40
C THR A 420 7.58 -33.10 -36.12
N VAL A 421 6.72 -33.27 -35.09
CA VAL A 421 7.12 -33.95 -33.84
C VAL A 421 7.47 -35.42 -34.10
N ASN A 422 6.63 -36.12 -34.86
CA ASN A 422 6.85 -37.52 -35.21
C ASN A 422 8.11 -37.71 -36.06
N THR A 423 8.34 -36.83 -37.02
CA THR A 423 9.52 -36.86 -37.89
C THR A 423 10.80 -36.56 -37.09
N ALA A 424 10.78 -35.57 -36.19
CA ALA A 424 11.90 -35.27 -35.32
C ALA A 424 12.29 -36.48 -34.43
N SER A 425 11.31 -37.14 -33.82
CA SER A 425 11.55 -38.36 -33.05
C SER A 425 12.19 -39.46 -33.91
N ARG A 426 11.67 -39.69 -35.12
CA ARG A 426 12.22 -40.70 -36.05
C ARG A 426 13.66 -40.40 -36.47
N VAL A 427 13.96 -39.14 -36.82
CA VAL A 427 15.32 -38.68 -37.12
C VAL A 427 16.25 -39.06 -35.97
N THR A 428 15.90 -38.68 -34.72
CA THR A 428 16.74 -38.98 -33.55
C THR A 428 16.89 -40.48 -33.28
N THR A 429 15.85 -41.30 -33.47
CA THR A 429 15.98 -42.76 -33.27
C THR A 429 16.97 -43.41 -34.24
N THR A 430 17.03 -42.90 -35.49
CA THR A 430 17.99 -43.35 -36.51
C THR A 430 19.38 -42.71 -36.39
N SER A 431 19.59 -41.82 -35.42
CA SER A 431 20.88 -41.17 -35.17
C SER A 431 21.92 -42.15 -34.60
N ASP A 432 23.19 -41.80 -34.78
CA ASP A 432 24.34 -42.52 -34.23
C ASP A 432 24.72 -41.93 -32.88
N VAL A 433 25.30 -42.76 -32.01
CA VAL A 433 25.68 -42.33 -30.66
C VAL A 433 26.73 -41.23 -30.72
N GLY A 434 26.49 -40.14 -29.99
CA GLY A 434 27.43 -39.03 -29.89
C GLY A 434 27.50 -38.15 -31.15
N ARG A 435 26.55 -38.32 -32.09
CA ARG A 435 26.40 -37.46 -33.27
C ARG A 435 25.03 -36.78 -33.28
N ILE A 436 24.95 -35.64 -33.94
CA ILE A 436 23.73 -34.85 -34.06
C ILE A 436 23.16 -35.02 -35.47
N HIS A 437 21.97 -35.60 -35.57
CA HIS A 437 21.32 -35.94 -36.82
C HIS A 437 20.24 -34.92 -37.19
N LEU A 438 20.26 -34.41 -38.41
CA LEU A 438 19.28 -33.45 -38.86
C LEU A 438 18.56 -33.90 -40.15
N SER A 439 17.28 -33.54 -40.21
CA SER A 439 16.45 -33.71 -41.41
C SER A 439 16.84 -32.73 -42.53
N ALA A 440 16.44 -33.03 -43.77
CA ALA A 440 16.62 -32.11 -44.90
C ALA A 440 15.96 -30.72 -44.68
N ALA A 441 14.78 -30.67 -44.06
CA ALA A 441 14.09 -29.41 -43.78
C ALA A 441 14.87 -28.53 -42.78
N ALA A 442 15.44 -29.14 -41.74
CA ALA A 442 16.28 -28.42 -40.79
C ALA A 442 17.62 -28.00 -41.43
N TRP A 443 18.18 -28.85 -42.30
CA TRP A 443 19.39 -28.52 -43.07
C TRP A 443 19.19 -27.30 -43.98
N GLN A 444 18.03 -27.19 -44.63
CA GLN A 444 17.73 -26.03 -45.49
C GLN A 444 17.75 -24.69 -44.74
N LEU A 445 17.46 -24.69 -43.43
CA LEU A 445 17.55 -23.50 -42.58
C LEU A 445 18.96 -23.23 -42.05
N LEU A 446 19.87 -24.22 -42.16
CA LEU A 446 21.25 -24.15 -41.69
C LEU A 446 22.27 -24.04 -42.83
N LYS A 447 21.90 -24.36 -44.08
CA LYS A 447 22.82 -24.41 -45.24
C LYS A 447 23.47 -23.06 -45.52
N ASP A 448 22.72 -21.97 -45.30
CA ASP A 448 23.16 -20.59 -45.54
C ASP A 448 23.78 -19.97 -44.27
N SER A 449 23.86 -20.74 -43.18
CA SER A 449 24.41 -20.28 -41.90
C SER A 449 25.93 -20.20 -41.95
N THR A 450 26.48 -19.06 -41.52
CA THR A 450 27.92 -18.87 -41.33
C THR A 450 28.45 -19.52 -40.04
N TYR A 451 27.56 -20.09 -39.22
CA TYR A 451 27.88 -20.53 -37.86
C TYR A 451 28.09 -22.03 -37.70
N PHE A 452 27.59 -22.86 -38.61
CA PHE A 452 27.56 -24.31 -38.42
C PHE A 452 28.14 -25.09 -39.61
N GLU A 453 28.73 -26.25 -39.31
CA GLU A 453 29.26 -27.18 -40.32
C GLU A 453 28.39 -28.43 -40.41
N THR A 454 27.89 -28.73 -41.61
CA THR A 454 27.03 -29.88 -41.86
C THR A 454 27.54 -30.74 -43.01
N ASN A 455 27.44 -32.07 -42.86
CA ASN A 455 27.82 -33.04 -43.87
C ASN A 455 26.62 -33.91 -44.29
N PRO A 456 26.48 -34.27 -45.58
CA PRO A 456 25.44 -35.20 -45.99
C PRO A 456 25.69 -36.59 -45.40
N ARG A 457 24.65 -37.20 -44.81
CA ARG A 457 24.66 -38.60 -44.37
C ARG A 457 24.25 -39.55 -45.50
N GLY A 458 23.34 -39.10 -46.36
CA GLY A 458 22.69 -39.92 -47.39
C GLY A 458 21.21 -40.14 -47.11
N LYS A 459 20.60 -41.00 -47.91
CA LYS A 459 19.19 -41.40 -47.76
C LYS A 459 19.06 -42.47 -46.68
N ILE A 460 18.21 -42.22 -45.70
CA ILE A 460 17.91 -43.15 -44.60
C ILE A 460 16.44 -43.53 -44.67
N GLN A 461 16.14 -44.82 -44.59
CA GLN A 461 14.78 -45.32 -44.53
C GLN A 461 14.16 -45.01 -43.16
N MET A 462 13.11 -44.18 -43.14
CA MET A 462 12.36 -43.87 -41.92
C MET A 462 11.00 -44.58 -41.95
N LYS A 463 10.69 -45.29 -40.87
CA LYS A 463 9.42 -46.01 -40.70
C LYS A 463 8.26 -45.06 -41.00
N GLY A 464 7.40 -45.41 -41.97
CA GLY A 464 6.21 -44.63 -42.34
C GLY A 464 6.46 -43.29 -43.05
N LYS A 465 7.69 -42.99 -43.49
CA LYS A 465 8.04 -41.80 -44.29
C LYS A 465 8.78 -42.13 -45.59
N GLY A 466 9.35 -43.34 -45.71
CA GLY A 466 10.16 -43.72 -46.87
C GLY A 466 11.62 -43.27 -46.71
N GLU A 467 12.33 -43.16 -47.83
CA GLU A 467 13.70 -42.66 -47.85
C GLU A 467 13.72 -41.14 -47.67
N MET A 468 14.45 -40.68 -46.66
CA MET A 468 14.67 -39.25 -46.42
C MET A 468 16.15 -38.92 -46.51
N GLN A 469 16.49 -37.83 -47.22
CA GLN A 469 17.84 -37.28 -47.19
C GLN A 469 18.11 -36.67 -45.82
N THR A 470 19.25 -37.01 -45.23
CA THR A 470 19.63 -36.51 -43.90
C THR A 470 21.07 -36.07 -43.85
N TYR A 471 21.40 -35.31 -42.80
CA TYR A 471 22.70 -34.66 -42.65
C TYR A 471 23.20 -34.79 -41.21
N TRP A 472 24.51 -34.68 -41.03
CA TRP A 472 25.19 -34.60 -39.75
C TRP A 472 25.56 -33.17 -39.43
N LEU A 473 25.40 -32.76 -38.18
CA LEU A 473 25.98 -31.53 -37.64
C LEU A 473 27.30 -31.89 -36.96
N ASN A 474 28.41 -31.38 -37.48
CA ASN A 474 29.74 -31.74 -37.02
C ASN A 474 30.26 -30.79 -35.94
N GLY A 475 29.94 -29.50 -36.05
CA GLY A 475 30.47 -28.49 -35.15
C GLY A 475 29.97 -27.08 -35.47
N ALA A 476 30.39 -26.14 -34.63
CA ALA A 476 30.23 -24.72 -34.85
C ALA A 476 31.53 -24.14 -35.42
N LYS A 477 31.42 -23.19 -36.35
CA LYS A 477 32.54 -22.43 -36.91
C LYS A 477 33.01 -21.37 -35.92
N ASP A 478 34.23 -20.85 -36.09
CA ASP A 478 34.84 -19.87 -35.19
C ASP A 478 33.97 -18.61 -34.99
N ALA A 479 33.27 -18.17 -36.04
CA ALA A 479 32.33 -17.05 -36.02
C ALA A 479 31.18 -17.21 -34.99
N TYR A 480 30.80 -18.44 -34.65
CA TYR A 480 29.75 -18.71 -33.64
C TYR A 480 30.27 -18.59 -32.20
N ILE A 481 31.54 -18.95 -32.00
CA ILE A 481 32.20 -18.92 -30.68
C ILE A 481 32.43 -17.46 -30.26
N GLU A 482 32.90 -16.61 -31.19
CA GLU A 482 33.05 -15.17 -30.97
C GLU A 482 31.71 -14.48 -30.65
N HIS A 483 30.65 -14.85 -31.37
CA HIS A 483 29.31 -14.30 -31.16
C HIS A 483 28.70 -14.71 -29.80
N THR A 484 29.04 -15.89 -29.28
CA THR A 484 28.57 -16.38 -27.97
C THR A 484 29.25 -15.62 -26.81
N ILE A 485 30.54 -15.30 -26.93
CA ILE A 485 31.32 -14.59 -25.89
C ILE A 485 30.84 -13.13 -25.71
N ILE A 486 30.45 -12.47 -26.81
CA ILE A 486 29.91 -11.09 -26.80
C ILE A 486 28.52 -11.00 -26.13
N LEU A 487 27.78 -12.11 -26.08
CA LEU A 487 26.45 -12.15 -25.47
C LEU A 487 26.46 -12.52 -23.99
N GLU A 488 27.38 -13.41 -23.59
CA GLU A 488 27.60 -13.72 -22.17
C GLU A 488 28.04 -12.46 -21.38
N SER A 489 28.76 -11.54 -22.01
CA SER A 489 29.17 -10.24 -21.44
C SER A 489 28.06 -9.17 -21.39
N LYS A 490 26.97 -9.31 -22.17
CA LYS A 490 25.82 -8.39 -22.14
C LYS A 490 24.73 -8.82 -21.15
N ASN A 491 24.57 -10.12 -20.91
CA ASN A 491 23.55 -10.62 -19.97
C ASN A 491 23.85 -10.26 -18.50
N GLU A 492 25.10 -10.04 -18.11
CA GLU A 492 25.45 -9.53 -16.78
C GLU A 492 24.95 -8.09 -16.51
N MET A 493 24.60 -7.31 -17.55
CA MET A 493 24.08 -5.94 -17.39
C MET A 493 22.54 -5.87 -17.29
N VAL A 494 21.81 -6.88 -17.77
CA VAL A 494 20.33 -6.83 -17.91
C VAL A 494 19.59 -7.34 -16.67
N ASP A 495 20.24 -8.13 -15.81
CA ASP A 495 19.64 -8.63 -14.55
C ASP A 495 19.33 -7.51 -13.52
N ASN A 496 19.82 -6.28 -13.74
CA ASN A 496 19.51 -5.13 -12.89
C ASN A 496 18.19 -4.41 -13.23
N ASP A 497 17.61 -4.60 -14.42
CA ASP A 497 16.47 -3.80 -14.89
C ASP A 497 15.09 -4.43 -14.60
N VAL A 498 15.04 -5.67 -14.12
CA VAL A 498 13.79 -6.37 -13.73
C VAL A 498 13.29 -5.92 -12.34
N LEU A 499 13.99 -4.98 -11.69
CA LEU A 499 13.60 -4.35 -10.42
C LEU A 499 12.63 -3.16 -10.57
N SER A 500 12.22 -2.79 -11.80
CA SER A 500 11.53 -1.52 -12.07
C SER A 500 10.00 -1.54 -12.09
N ASP A 501 9.34 -2.69 -11.88
CA ASP A 501 7.86 -2.76 -11.80
C ASP A 501 7.29 -2.32 -10.42
N TYR A 502 8.07 -1.62 -9.62
CA TYR A 502 7.63 -1.02 -8.36
C TYR A 502 7.17 0.42 -8.58
N HIS A 503 5.87 0.62 -8.82
CA HIS A 503 5.24 1.92 -8.59
C HIS A 503 4.77 1.97 -7.13
N PRO A 504 5.49 2.65 -6.21
CA PRO A 504 4.99 2.87 -4.87
C PRO A 504 3.75 3.76 -4.95
N THR A 505 2.61 3.23 -4.49
CA THR A 505 1.41 4.04 -4.27
C THR A 505 1.72 5.17 -3.28
N MET A 506 1.08 6.33 -3.45
CA MET A 506 1.21 7.60 -2.69
C MET A 506 1.28 7.51 -1.14
N TYR A 507 1.09 6.34 -0.54
CA TYR A 507 1.14 6.11 0.90
C TYR A 507 2.50 5.57 1.42
N GLU A 508 3.51 5.44 0.56
CA GLU A 508 4.84 4.90 0.94
C GLU A 508 5.95 5.97 0.98
N ILE A 509 5.59 7.25 0.92
CA ILE A 509 6.53 8.37 0.77
C ILE A 509 6.28 9.38 1.90
N ASN A 510 7.34 9.82 2.60
CA ASN A 510 7.23 10.97 3.50
C ASN A 510 7.17 12.30 2.71
N ASP A 511 6.90 13.43 3.37
CA ASP A 511 6.83 14.79 2.78
C ASP A 511 8.10 15.23 2.02
N ARG A 512 9.16 14.39 1.98
CA ARG A 512 10.43 14.63 1.29
C ARG A 512 10.77 13.59 0.21
N GLY A 513 9.82 12.76 -0.23
CA GLY A 513 10.03 11.92 -1.40
C GLY A 513 10.81 10.61 -1.16
N LYS A 514 11.05 10.18 0.08
CA LYS A 514 11.82 8.95 0.38
C LYS A 514 10.95 7.77 0.82
N PRO A 515 11.27 6.52 0.39
CA PRO A 515 10.54 5.31 0.79
C PRO A 515 10.72 5.02 2.29
N ILE A 516 9.61 4.70 2.96
CA ILE A 516 9.52 4.50 4.42
C ILE A 516 10.22 3.20 4.90
N SER A 517 10.60 2.30 3.98
CA SER A 517 11.28 1.02 4.28
C SER A 517 12.58 1.17 5.08
N ASN A 518 13.27 2.31 5.01
CA ASN A 518 14.54 2.54 5.70
C ASN A 518 14.41 3.01 7.17
N ILE A 519 13.20 3.15 7.71
CA ILE A 519 12.97 3.55 9.11
C ILE A 519 12.86 2.33 10.04
N ILE A 520 12.70 1.11 9.49
CA ILE A 520 12.46 -0.12 10.27
C ILE A 520 13.72 -0.64 11.02
N ASN A 521 14.93 -0.18 10.68
CA ASN A 521 16.17 -0.67 11.28
C ASN A 521 16.72 0.15 12.46
N LYS A 522 15.92 1.03 13.08
CA LYS A 522 16.27 1.70 14.34
C LYS A 522 15.09 1.72 15.32
N LEU A 523 14.69 0.54 15.78
CA LEU A 523 14.00 0.39 17.06
C LEU A 523 14.97 -0.34 18.02
N PRO A 524 15.20 0.19 19.22
CA PRO A 524 16.06 -0.47 20.20
C PRO A 524 15.41 -1.78 20.65
N SER A 525 16.21 -2.84 20.70
CA SER A 525 15.90 -4.06 21.42
C SER A 525 15.92 -3.78 22.93
N SER A 526 14.76 -3.70 23.56
CA SER A 526 14.58 -3.86 25.01
C SER A 526 13.21 -4.54 25.22
N SER A 527 13.06 -5.72 25.81
CA SER A 527 13.45 -6.12 27.16
C SER A 527 13.14 -5.07 28.22
N ASP A 528 11.91 -4.56 28.22
CA ASP A 528 11.31 -4.00 29.44
C ASP A 528 9.90 -4.56 29.61
N GLN A 529 9.77 -5.41 30.61
CA GLN A 529 8.50 -5.91 31.13
C GLN A 529 7.69 -4.71 31.62
N CYS A 530 6.56 -4.40 30.97
CA CYS A 530 5.52 -3.60 31.60
C CYS A 530 4.86 -4.46 32.71
N PRO A 531 4.96 -4.08 33.99
CA PRO A 531 4.46 -4.91 35.08
C PRO A 531 3.01 -4.55 35.40
N PHE A 532 2.08 -4.59 34.44
CA PHE A 532 0.64 -4.55 34.73
C PHE A 532 -0.14 -5.32 33.65
N SER A 533 0.04 -6.64 33.66
CA SER A 533 -0.84 -7.58 32.95
C SER A 533 -2.09 -7.88 33.77
N THR A 534 -3.21 -8.05 33.05
CA THR A 534 -4.49 -8.66 33.44
C THR A 534 -5.43 -7.90 34.39
N PHE A 535 -6.45 -7.27 33.82
CA PHE A 535 -7.78 -7.18 34.44
C PHE A 535 -8.82 -7.82 33.52
N LYS A 536 -9.51 -8.85 34.05
CA LYS A 536 -10.57 -9.59 33.36
C LYS A 536 -11.85 -8.76 33.31
N THR A 537 -12.37 -8.52 32.11
CA THR A 537 -13.69 -7.94 31.81
C THR A 537 -14.81 -8.96 32.04
N SER A 538 -14.98 -9.39 33.28
CA SER A 538 -16.16 -10.16 33.68
C SER A 538 -16.41 -9.91 35.16
N HIS A 539 -17.22 -8.91 35.47
CA HIS A 539 -18.02 -8.70 36.69
C HIS A 539 -18.35 -7.20 36.77
N PHE A 540 -19.35 -6.76 36.01
CA PHE A 540 -20.19 -5.59 36.31
C PHE A 540 -21.41 -5.68 35.38
N ILE A 541 -22.43 -6.41 35.86
CA ILE A 541 -23.84 -6.13 35.59
C ILE A 541 -24.37 -5.52 36.89
#